data_AF-A0A8B8EJF5-F1
#
_entry.id   AF-A0A8B8EJF5-F1
#
_cell.length_a   1.000
_cell.length_b   1.000
_cell.length_c   1.000
_cell.angle_alpha   90.00
_cell.angle_beta   90.00
_cell.angle_gamma   90.00
#
_symmetry.space_group_name_H-M   'P 1'
#
loop_
_entity.id
_entity.type
_entity.pdbx_description
1 polymer ?
#
loop_
_entity_poly.entity_id
_entity_poly.type
_entity_poly.pdbx_seq_one_letter_code
_entity_poly.pdbx_strand_id
1 'polypeptide(L)'
;MPCCGENDSFVSPIVKYVLFFFNLLCWLFGGVIIGIGIWAYLEKQKYYSKEIESVYDVIFDMAIVFFVLGVIIFILGYAGCIGALRENIFLLKFYYFAMLAIFLILLVFAVLAFVFRDKFRQKLTSLLQDNLVITYQDDPDKQSTIDWMQEELGCCGVNTYRDWNKNQYYNCSNDGKGNPSPLACSVPHSCCRVQDILTPGVPNILCGNGVLKKGGDRSLIYTTGCIDAALSLVETELPFIGGVILGICFILLIAMFLSYILERQVQDQILRWHV
;
A
#
# COMPACT_ATOMS: atom_id res chain seq x y z
N MET A 1 -32.96 -21.56 41.64
CA MET A 1 -31.56 -22.07 41.71
C MET A 1 -30.69 -20.90 42.13
N PRO A 2 -29.77 -21.11 43.09
CA PRO A 2 -29.23 -20.05 43.91
C PRO A 2 -28.45 -19.06 43.05
N CYS A 3 -28.78 -17.79 43.25
CA CYS A 3 -28.20 -16.63 42.58
C CYS A 3 -26.68 -16.63 42.76
N CYS A 4 -25.94 -16.38 41.67
CA CYS A 4 -24.50 -16.09 41.72
C CYS A 4 -24.24 -14.94 42.70
N GLY A 5 -23.15 -15.03 43.46
CA GLY A 5 -22.75 -13.96 44.38
C GLY A 5 -22.47 -12.66 43.62
N GLU A 6 -22.66 -11.52 44.29
CA GLU A 6 -22.43 -10.16 43.77
C GLU A 6 -21.06 -9.91 43.12
N ASN A 7 -20.09 -10.82 43.28
CA ASN A 7 -18.71 -10.68 42.82
C ASN A 7 -18.32 -11.57 41.63
N ASP A 8 -19.20 -12.43 41.12
CA ASP A 8 -18.85 -13.34 40.02
C ASP A 8 -19.18 -12.71 38.66
N SER A 9 -18.22 -11.99 38.07
CA SER A 9 -18.32 -11.57 36.68
C SER A 9 -18.16 -12.77 35.74
N PHE A 10 -19.12 -12.95 34.83
CA PHE A 10 -19.12 -14.04 33.85
C PHE A 10 -18.23 -13.73 32.63
N VAL A 11 -17.77 -12.47 32.54
CA VAL A 11 -16.83 -12.02 31.51
C VAL A 11 -15.44 -12.50 31.86
N SER A 12 -14.80 -13.20 30.93
CA SER A 12 -13.41 -13.63 31.13
C SER A 12 -12.50 -12.41 31.17
N PRO A 13 -11.78 -12.14 32.28
CA PRO A 13 -10.89 -10.99 32.37
C PRO A 13 -9.77 -11.07 31.32
N ILE A 14 -9.31 -12.29 31.02
CA ILE A 14 -8.26 -12.54 30.04
C ILE A 14 -8.70 -12.04 28.66
N VAL A 15 -9.89 -12.44 28.20
CA VAL A 15 -10.43 -12.02 26.89
C VAL A 15 -10.56 -10.49 26.83
N LYS A 16 -11.11 -9.88 27.89
CA LYS A 16 -11.29 -8.43 28.00
C LYS A 16 -9.95 -7.67 27.88
N TYR A 17 -8.95 -8.04 28.67
CA TYR A 17 -7.68 -7.32 28.69
C TYR A 17 -6.81 -7.59 27.45
N VAL A 18 -6.86 -8.80 26.88
CA VAL A 18 -6.16 -9.11 25.62
C VAL A 18 -6.76 -8.29 24.47
N LEU A 19 -8.10 -8.27 24.35
CA LEU A 19 -8.77 -7.48 23.30
C LEU A 19 -8.52 -5.99 23.48
N PHE A 20 -8.56 -5.49 24.72
CA PHE A 20 -8.23 -4.09 25.02
C PHE A 20 -6.79 -3.75 24.63
N PHE A 21 -5.81 -4.54 25.08
CA PHE A 21 -4.40 -4.27 24.82
C PHE A 21 -4.08 -4.27 23.32
N PHE A 22 -4.58 -5.26 22.57
CA PHE A 22 -4.39 -5.32 21.13
C PHE A 22 -5.01 -4.10 20.41
N ASN A 23 -6.26 -3.76 20.74
CA ASN A 23 -6.92 -2.60 20.13
C ASN A 23 -6.28 -1.26 20.54
N LEU A 24 -5.67 -1.18 21.72
CA LEU A 24 -4.94 0.01 22.17
C LEU A 24 -3.69 0.22 21.32
N LEU A 25 -2.96 -0.86 21.02
CA LEU A 25 -1.82 -0.79 20.10
C LEU A 25 -2.27 -0.36 18.71
N CYS A 26 -3.34 -0.95 18.17
CA CYS A 26 -3.89 -0.53 16.87
C CYS A 26 -4.31 0.94 16.87
N TRP A 27 -4.95 1.41 17.94
CA TRP A 27 -5.37 2.80 18.08
C TRP A 27 -4.19 3.78 18.05
N LEU A 28 -3.13 3.48 18.81
CA LEU A 28 -1.90 4.28 18.82
C LEU A 28 -1.22 4.26 17.44
N PHE A 29 -1.12 3.09 16.82
CA PHE A 29 -0.54 2.94 15.48
C PHE A 29 -1.33 3.72 14.42
N GLY A 30 -2.67 3.66 14.47
CA GLY A 30 -3.55 4.45 13.62
C GLY A 30 -3.33 5.95 13.78
N GLY A 31 -3.17 6.42 15.02
CA GLY A 31 -2.84 7.82 15.31
C GLY A 31 -1.51 8.27 14.71
N VAL A 32 -0.47 7.44 14.81
CA VAL A 32 0.84 7.70 14.20
C VAL A 32 0.73 7.77 12.68
N ILE A 33 0.04 6.81 12.05
CA ILE A 33 -0.17 6.78 10.60
C ILE A 33 -0.92 8.03 10.11
N ILE A 34 -1.96 8.45 10.83
CA ILE A 34 -2.68 9.71 10.53
C ILE A 34 -1.72 10.90 10.59
N GLY A 35 -0.88 10.97 11.63
CA GLY A 35 0.11 12.05 11.78
C GLY A 35 1.09 12.09 10.61
N ILE A 36 1.60 10.93 10.18
CA ILE A 36 2.49 10.81 9.02
C ILE A 36 1.76 11.24 7.74
N GLY A 37 0.53 10.78 7.53
CA GLY A 37 -0.28 11.14 6.35
C GLY A 37 -0.55 12.64 6.25
N ILE A 38 -0.92 13.28 7.37
CA ILE A 38 -1.12 14.74 7.42
C ILE A 38 0.19 15.48 7.16
N TRP A 39 1.28 15.07 7.81
CA TRP A 39 2.58 15.72 7.63
C TRP A 39 3.05 15.62 6.17
N ALA A 40 2.98 14.44 5.57
CA ALA A 40 3.34 14.22 4.17
C ALA A 40 2.46 15.05 3.22
N TYR A 41 1.15 15.12 3.47
CA TYR A 41 0.23 15.92 2.66
C TYR A 41 0.53 17.43 2.75
N LEU A 42 0.82 17.94 3.95
CA LEU A 42 1.15 19.35 4.16
C LEU A 42 2.50 19.73 3.53
N GLU A 43 3.50 18.86 3.64
CA GLU A 43 4.79 19.07 2.99
C GLU A 43 4.61 19.10 1.48
N LYS A 44 3.85 18.14 0.92
CA LYS A 44 3.54 18.10 -0.52
C LYS A 44 2.84 19.38 -0.99
N GLN A 45 1.78 19.79 -0.31
CA GLN A 45 1.00 20.99 -0.68
C GLN A 45 1.84 22.28 -0.68
N LYS A 46 2.88 22.36 0.16
CA LYS A 46 3.76 23.53 0.26
C LYS A 46 4.65 23.73 -0.97
N TYR A 47 5.10 22.65 -1.62
CA TYR A 47 6.00 22.72 -2.77
C TYR A 47 5.32 22.42 -4.11
N TYR A 48 4.24 21.63 -4.10
CA TYR A 48 3.52 21.19 -5.28
C TYR A 48 2.01 21.34 -5.09
N SER A 49 1.42 22.37 -5.71
CA SER A 49 -0.04 22.54 -5.76
C SER A 49 -0.58 21.91 -7.04
N LYS A 50 -0.82 20.60 -7.04
CA LYS A 50 -1.59 19.95 -8.10
C LYS A 50 -3.05 19.87 -7.66
N GLU A 51 -3.96 20.35 -8.51
CA GLU A 51 -5.40 20.15 -8.28
C GLU A 51 -5.76 18.67 -8.46
N ILE A 52 -6.62 18.15 -7.58
CA ILE A 52 -7.12 16.78 -7.66
C ILE A 52 -8.17 16.73 -8.77
N GLU A 53 -7.76 16.33 -9.98
CA GLU A 53 -8.67 16.27 -11.14
C GLU A 53 -9.36 14.90 -11.28
N SER A 54 -8.80 13.83 -10.70
CA SER A 54 -9.32 12.47 -10.87
C SER A 54 -9.21 11.60 -9.61
N VAL A 55 -10.06 10.58 -9.49
CA VAL A 55 -10.00 9.55 -8.44
C VAL A 55 -8.65 8.81 -8.46
N TYR A 56 -8.01 8.70 -9.63
CA TYR A 56 -6.70 8.09 -9.74
C TYR A 56 -5.59 8.92 -9.07
N ASP A 57 -5.66 10.25 -9.13
CA ASP A 57 -4.69 11.10 -8.40
C ASP A 57 -4.81 10.90 -6.89
N VAL A 58 -6.01 10.63 -6.37
CA VAL A 58 -6.24 10.35 -4.94
C VAL A 58 -5.68 8.98 -4.53
N ILE A 59 -5.89 7.95 -5.35
CA ILE A 59 -5.44 6.58 -5.04
C ILE A 59 -3.92 6.44 -5.13
N PHE A 60 -3.28 7.14 -6.06
CA PHE A 60 -1.81 7.12 -6.21
C PHE A 60 -1.10 8.11 -5.30
N ASP A 61 -1.83 8.95 -4.55
CA ASP A 61 -1.23 9.79 -3.52
C ASP A 61 -1.04 9.01 -2.22
N MET A 62 0.21 8.66 -1.93
CA MET A 62 0.59 7.87 -0.75
C MET A 62 0.17 8.56 0.56
N ALA A 63 0.21 9.89 0.63
CA ALA A 63 -0.15 10.62 1.84
C ALA A 63 -1.65 10.49 2.16
N ILE A 64 -2.50 10.58 1.13
CA ILE A 64 -3.96 10.41 1.29
C ILE A 64 -4.29 8.96 1.66
N VAL A 65 -3.65 7.98 1.03
CA VAL A 65 -3.86 6.55 1.34
C VAL A 65 -3.49 6.26 2.80
N PHE A 66 -2.34 6.72 3.28
CA PHE A 66 -1.96 6.56 4.69
C PHE A 66 -2.95 7.24 5.62
N PHE A 67 -3.39 8.47 5.30
CA PHE A 67 -4.38 9.17 6.10
C PHE A 67 -5.70 8.37 6.24
N VAL A 68 -6.29 7.92 5.13
CA VAL A 68 -7.56 7.18 5.14
C VAL A 68 -7.43 5.85 5.88
N LEU A 69 -6.36 5.08 5.63
CA LEU A 69 -6.10 3.82 6.33
C LEU A 69 -5.90 4.05 7.83
N GLY A 70 -5.13 5.09 8.20
CA GLY A 70 -4.91 5.48 9.57
C GLY A 70 -6.21 5.82 10.31
N VAL A 71 -7.11 6.58 9.67
CA VAL A 71 -8.43 6.93 10.23
C VAL A 71 -9.27 5.68 10.49
N ILE A 72 -9.32 4.73 9.54
CA ILE A 72 -10.06 3.48 9.72
C ILE A 72 -9.50 2.69 10.90
N ILE A 73 -8.18 2.50 10.96
CA ILE A 73 -7.51 1.77 12.05
C ILE A 73 -7.75 2.47 13.40
N PHE A 74 -7.69 3.80 13.43
CA PHE A 74 -7.92 4.59 14.64
C PHE A 74 -9.36 4.46 15.15
N ILE A 75 -10.37 4.57 14.27
CA ILE A 75 -11.78 4.42 14.67
C ILE A 75 -12.05 3.00 15.19
N LEU A 76 -11.55 1.98 14.50
CA LEU A 76 -11.73 0.58 14.91
C LEU A 76 -11.01 0.27 16.22
N GLY A 77 -9.77 0.74 16.38
CA GLY A 77 -9.01 0.60 17.62
C GLY A 77 -9.70 1.28 18.79
N TYR A 78 -10.23 2.50 18.59
CA TYR A 78 -11.01 3.22 19.60
C TYR A 78 -12.29 2.45 19.99
N ALA A 79 -13.07 2.02 19.01
CA ALA A 79 -14.29 1.25 19.24
C ALA A 79 -14.02 -0.07 19.97
N GLY A 80 -12.97 -0.80 19.59
CA GLY A 80 -12.55 -2.03 20.24
C GLY A 80 -12.09 -1.80 21.70
N CYS A 81 -11.30 -0.75 21.95
CA CYS A 81 -10.85 -0.40 23.30
C CYS A 81 -12.01 -0.05 24.24
N ILE A 82 -12.84 0.91 23.84
CA ILE A 82 -13.95 1.39 24.67
C ILE A 82 -15.04 0.31 24.78
N GLY A 83 -15.33 -0.40 23.69
CA GLY A 83 -16.24 -1.54 23.69
C GLY A 83 -15.83 -2.61 24.70
N ALA A 84 -14.54 -2.97 24.74
CA ALA A 84 -14.03 -3.95 25.70
C ALA A 84 -14.03 -3.43 27.14
N LEU A 85 -13.53 -2.21 27.40
CA LEU A 85 -13.41 -1.67 28.76
C LEU A 85 -14.76 -1.36 29.40
N ARG A 86 -15.65 -0.70 28.65
CA ARG A 86 -16.98 -0.27 29.11
C ARG A 86 -18.04 -1.36 28.96
N GLU A 87 -17.68 -2.52 28.40
CA GLU A 87 -18.63 -3.61 28.12
C GLU A 87 -19.85 -3.08 27.33
N ASN A 88 -19.58 -2.17 26.38
CA ASN A 88 -20.64 -1.53 25.60
C ASN A 88 -20.98 -2.39 24.38
N ILE A 89 -22.11 -3.07 24.44
CA ILE A 89 -22.59 -3.99 23.37
C ILE A 89 -22.67 -3.29 22.02
N PHE A 90 -23.08 -2.03 21.94
CA PHE A 90 -23.22 -1.34 20.66
C PHE A 90 -21.87 -1.14 19.97
N LEU A 91 -20.86 -0.69 20.74
CA LEU A 91 -19.50 -0.50 20.23
C LEU A 91 -18.85 -1.84 19.85
N LEU A 92 -19.10 -2.89 20.64
CA LEU A 92 -18.55 -4.22 20.39
C LEU A 92 -19.19 -4.87 19.15
N LYS A 93 -20.50 -4.69 18.95
CA LYS A 93 -21.21 -5.07 17.71
C LYS A 93 -20.67 -4.31 16.50
N PHE A 94 -20.51 -2.99 16.61
CA PHE A 94 -19.93 -2.18 15.53
C PHE A 94 -18.54 -2.69 15.15
N TYR A 95 -17.67 -2.92 16.13
CA TYR A 95 -16.33 -3.47 15.89
C TYR A 95 -16.38 -4.84 15.21
N TYR A 96 -17.21 -5.76 15.71
CA TYR A 96 -17.38 -7.09 15.13
C TYR A 96 -17.85 -7.03 13.66
N PHE A 97 -18.91 -6.28 13.36
CA PHE A 97 -19.43 -6.17 11.99
C PHE A 97 -18.46 -5.47 11.04
N ALA A 98 -17.72 -4.46 11.52
CA ALA A 98 -16.70 -3.81 10.72
C ALA A 98 -15.53 -4.75 10.39
N MET A 99 -15.06 -5.54 11.35
CA MET A 99 -14.03 -6.56 11.14
C MET A 99 -14.49 -7.65 10.17
N LEU A 100 -15.74 -8.09 10.30
CA LEU A 100 -16.35 -9.04 9.36
C LEU A 100 -16.42 -8.46 7.94
N ALA A 101 -16.83 -7.21 7.79
CA ALA A 101 -16.88 -6.54 6.49
C ALA A 101 -15.49 -6.44 5.85
N ILE A 102 -14.46 -6.05 6.62
CA ILE A 102 -13.07 -5.99 6.15
C ILE A 102 -12.61 -7.38 5.70
N PHE A 103 -12.88 -8.42 6.48
CA PHE A 103 -12.51 -9.80 6.12
C PHE A 103 -13.17 -10.24 4.81
N LEU A 104 -14.46 -9.97 4.62
CA LEU A 104 -15.16 -10.29 3.38
C LEU A 104 -14.63 -9.50 2.19
N ILE A 105 -14.33 -8.20 2.38
CA ILE A 105 -13.72 -7.35 1.36
C ILE A 105 -12.36 -7.91 0.94
N LEU A 106 -11.49 -8.27 1.90
CA LEU A 106 -10.19 -8.88 1.63
C LEU A 106 -10.32 -10.20 0.87
N LEU A 107 -11.29 -11.05 1.24
CA LEU A 107 -11.56 -12.30 0.55
C LEU A 107 -12.00 -12.07 -0.89
N VAL A 108 -12.93 -11.13 -1.13
CA VAL A 108 -13.38 -10.76 -2.48
C VAL A 108 -12.22 -10.23 -3.30
N PHE A 109 -11.40 -9.30 -2.76
CA PHE A 109 -10.22 -8.79 -3.45
C PHE A 109 -9.22 -9.88 -3.78
N ALA A 110 -8.94 -10.82 -2.86
CA ALA A 110 -8.04 -11.93 -3.11
C ALA A 110 -8.54 -12.85 -4.25
N VAL A 111 -9.83 -13.18 -4.25
CA VAL A 111 -10.46 -13.98 -5.32
C VAL A 111 -10.41 -13.23 -6.65
N LEU A 112 -10.76 -11.95 -6.67
CA LEU A 112 -10.72 -11.12 -7.88
C LEU A 112 -9.29 -10.98 -8.44
N ALA A 113 -8.30 -10.77 -7.58
CA ALA A 113 -6.90 -10.68 -7.98
C ALA A 113 -6.41 -12.00 -8.60
N PHE A 114 -6.82 -13.14 -8.05
CA PHE A 114 -6.47 -14.45 -8.59
C PHE A 114 -7.19 -14.75 -9.92
N VAL A 115 -8.51 -14.56 -9.98
CA VAL A 115 -9.32 -14.88 -11.17
C VAL A 115 -9.02 -13.96 -12.35
N PHE A 116 -8.82 -12.66 -12.09
CA PHE A 116 -8.61 -11.66 -13.13
C PHE A 116 -7.14 -11.24 -13.28
N ARG A 117 -6.19 -12.11 -12.91
CA ARG A 117 -4.75 -11.80 -12.96
C ARG A 117 -4.27 -11.20 -14.29
N ASP A 118 -4.77 -11.73 -15.42
CA ASP A 118 -4.34 -11.27 -16.75
C ASP A 118 -4.92 -9.90 -17.11
N LYS A 119 -6.18 -9.65 -16.74
CA LYS A 119 -6.82 -8.33 -16.90
C LYS A 119 -6.21 -7.30 -15.97
N PHE A 120 -5.88 -7.71 -14.74
CA PHE A 120 -5.19 -6.87 -13.77
C PHE A 120 -3.82 -6.45 -14.30
N ARG A 121 -3.04 -7.39 -14.86
CA ARG A 121 -1.77 -7.07 -15.53
C ARG A 121 -1.95 -6.03 -16.63
N GLN A 122 -2.89 -6.23 -17.55
CA GLN A 122 -3.13 -5.27 -18.64
C GLN A 122 -3.56 -3.89 -18.13
N LYS A 123 -4.47 -3.84 -17.15
CA LYS A 123 -4.93 -2.58 -16.57
C LYS A 123 -3.80 -1.86 -15.84
N LEU A 124 -3.02 -2.60 -15.05
CA LEU A 124 -1.83 -2.09 -14.38
C LEU A 124 -0.83 -1.54 -15.41
N THR A 125 -0.54 -2.27 -16.48
CA THR A 125 0.30 -1.77 -17.58
C THR A 125 -0.18 -0.43 -18.13
N SER A 126 -1.47 -0.30 -18.45
CA SER A 126 -2.00 0.96 -18.96
C SER A 126 -1.89 2.10 -17.94
N LEU A 127 -2.21 1.82 -16.67
CA LEU A 127 -2.17 2.82 -15.61
C LEU A 127 -0.75 3.29 -15.31
N LEU A 128 0.23 2.38 -15.23
CA LEU A 128 1.64 2.72 -15.00
C LEU A 128 2.21 3.51 -16.18
N GLN A 129 1.85 3.15 -17.40
CA GLN A 129 2.33 3.86 -18.59
C GLN A 129 1.77 5.29 -18.67
N ASP A 130 0.46 5.45 -18.47
CA ASP A 130 -0.21 6.74 -18.66
C ASP A 130 0.02 7.69 -17.47
N ASN A 131 0.05 7.17 -16.23
CA ASN A 131 0.14 8.01 -15.03
C ASN A 131 1.53 8.09 -14.40
N LEU A 132 2.48 7.23 -14.77
CA LEU A 132 3.82 7.24 -14.16
C LEU A 132 4.91 7.56 -15.18
N VAL A 133 4.95 6.90 -16.35
CA VAL A 133 6.00 7.20 -17.35
C VAL A 133 5.77 8.55 -18.02
N ILE A 134 4.55 8.87 -18.42
CA ILE A 134 4.26 10.15 -19.10
C ILE A 134 4.43 11.34 -18.13
N THR A 135 3.94 11.22 -16.90
CA THR A 135 3.99 12.29 -15.88
C THR A 135 5.19 12.20 -14.93
N TYR A 136 6.23 11.45 -15.32
CA TYR A 136 7.42 11.19 -14.50
C TYR A 136 8.10 12.46 -13.97
N GLN A 137 8.12 13.54 -14.76
CA GLN A 137 8.74 14.81 -14.36
C GLN A 137 7.77 15.79 -13.70
N ASP A 138 6.49 15.45 -13.59
CA ASP A 138 5.46 16.38 -13.10
C ASP A 138 5.38 16.39 -11.57
N ASP A 139 5.77 15.29 -10.91
CA ASP A 139 5.69 15.11 -9.45
C ASP A 139 6.96 14.39 -8.94
N PRO A 140 7.74 15.00 -8.01
CA PRO A 140 8.95 14.39 -7.48
C PRO A 140 8.69 13.10 -6.68
N ASP A 141 7.50 12.94 -6.08
CA ASP A 141 7.15 11.72 -5.34
C ASP A 141 7.01 10.56 -6.33
N LYS A 142 6.41 10.81 -7.50
CA LYS A 142 6.33 9.83 -8.59
C LYS A 142 7.71 9.53 -9.13
N GLN A 143 8.54 10.56 -9.32
CA GLN A 143 9.90 10.38 -9.81
C GLN A 143 10.70 9.46 -8.89
N SER A 144 10.75 9.80 -7.60
CA SER A 144 11.42 9.04 -6.55
C SER A 144 10.90 7.60 -6.45
N THR A 145 9.58 7.41 -6.53
CA THR A 145 8.96 6.08 -6.48
C THR A 145 9.35 5.22 -7.69
N ILE A 146 9.35 5.79 -8.90
CA ILE A 146 9.77 5.06 -10.10
C ILE A 146 11.27 4.74 -10.03
N ASP A 147 12.08 5.71 -9.62
CA ASP A 147 13.52 5.55 -9.53
C ASP A 147 13.88 4.44 -8.55
N TRP A 148 13.31 4.47 -7.34
CA TRP A 148 13.46 3.42 -6.34
C TRP A 148 13.00 2.05 -6.88
N MET A 149 11.84 2.00 -7.55
CA MET A 149 11.32 0.74 -8.10
C MET A 149 12.23 0.17 -9.19
N GLN A 150 12.80 1.01 -10.06
CA GLN A 150 13.69 0.59 -11.14
C GLN A 150 15.03 0.07 -10.61
N GLU A 151 15.56 0.72 -9.57
CA GLU A 151 16.77 0.31 -8.89
C GLU A 151 16.58 -0.99 -8.10
N GLU A 152 15.51 -1.08 -7.30
CA GLU A 152 15.24 -2.23 -6.42
C GLU A 152 14.89 -3.49 -7.21
N LEU A 153 14.07 -3.36 -8.27
CA LEU A 153 13.66 -4.50 -9.09
C LEU A 153 14.64 -4.81 -10.23
N GLY A 154 15.63 -3.95 -10.47
CA GLY A 154 16.55 -4.08 -11.60
C GLY A 154 15.83 -4.09 -12.94
N CYS A 155 14.94 -3.12 -13.17
CA CYS A 155 14.07 -3.05 -14.34
C CYS A 155 14.10 -1.65 -14.99
N CYS A 156 13.59 -1.54 -16.22
CA CYS A 156 13.48 -0.25 -16.89
C CYS A 156 12.21 -0.14 -17.74
N GLY A 157 11.46 0.94 -17.52
CA GLY A 157 10.17 1.15 -18.17
C GLY A 157 9.08 0.19 -17.68
N VAL A 158 7.91 0.22 -18.29
CA VAL A 158 6.74 -0.55 -17.82
C VAL A 158 6.80 -1.99 -18.32
N ASN A 159 6.85 -2.17 -19.64
CA ASN A 159 7.06 -3.46 -20.30
C ASN A 159 8.48 -3.56 -20.88
N THR A 160 9.07 -2.42 -21.25
CA THR A 160 10.42 -2.37 -21.80
C THR A 160 11.03 -0.99 -21.64
N TYR A 161 12.36 -0.90 -21.69
CA TYR A 161 13.11 0.36 -21.67
C TYR A 161 12.67 1.35 -22.76
N ARG A 162 12.05 0.87 -23.86
CA ARG A 162 11.51 1.72 -24.94
C ARG A 162 10.25 2.49 -24.56
N ASP A 163 9.59 2.14 -23.46
CA ASP A 163 8.40 2.88 -22.99
C ASP A 163 8.73 4.34 -22.66
N TRP A 164 9.98 4.64 -22.32
CA TRP A 164 10.48 6.01 -22.17
C TRP A 164 10.34 6.88 -23.43
N ASN A 165 10.19 6.28 -24.60
CA ASN A 165 9.91 7.02 -25.82
C ASN A 165 8.52 7.70 -25.83
N LYS A 166 7.63 7.33 -24.90
CA LYS A 166 6.32 7.96 -24.72
C LYS A 166 6.39 9.21 -23.84
N ASN A 167 7.47 9.39 -23.08
CA ASN A 167 7.67 10.58 -22.26
C ASN A 167 8.20 11.74 -23.12
N GLN A 168 7.64 12.93 -22.95
CA GLN A 168 7.99 14.13 -23.72
C GLN A 168 9.48 14.53 -23.62
N TYR A 169 10.14 14.27 -22.49
CA TYR A 169 11.54 14.63 -22.26
C TYR A 169 12.53 13.59 -22.77
N TYR A 170 12.12 12.31 -22.86
CA TYR A 170 13.00 11.20 -23.24
C TYR A 170 12.79 10.70 -24.67
N ASN A 171 11.71 11.13 -25.33
CA ASN A 171 11.39 10.67 -26.67
C ASN A 171 12.51 10.98 -27.68
N CYS A 172 12.61 10.11 -28.67
CA CYS A 172 13.58 10.16 -29.76
C CYS A 172 13.12 11.00 -30.96
N SER A 173 12.15 11.93 -30.78
CA SER A 173 11.36 12.57 -31.85
C SER A 173 11.95 12.50 -33.26
N ASN A 174 11.25 11.77 -34.15
CA ASN A 174 11.66 11.54 -35.54
C ASN A 174 11.21 12.67 -36.49
N ASP A 175 10.60 13.75 -35.99
CA ASP A 175 9.96 14.82 -36.78
C ASP A 175 10.95 15.81 -37.43
N GLY A 176 12.19 15.39 -37.69
CA GLY A 176 13.22 16.20 -38.37
C GLY A 176 13.75 17.41 -37.59
N LYS A 177 13.08 17.84 -36.51
CA LYS A 177 13.53 18.90 -35.59
C LYS A 177 14.25 18.38 -34.35
N GLY A 178 14.19 17.07 -34.09
CA GLY A 178 14.71 16.45 -32.88
C GLY A 178 13.95 16.91 -31.62
N ASN A 179 14.09 16.15 -30.53
CA ASN A 179 13.63 16.61 -29.22
C ASN A 179 14.69 17.57 -28.63
N PRO A 180 14.34 18.81 -28.26
CA PRO A 180 15.30 19.78 -27.70
C PRO A 180 15.76 19.41 -26.28
N SER A 181 15.10 18.45 -25.63
CA SER A 181 15.47 17.96 -24.31
C SER A 181 16.91 17.41 -24.30
N PRO A 182 17.74 17.78 -23.31
CA PRO A 182 19.05 17.15 -23.11
C PRO A 182 18.97 15.64 -22.85
N LEU A 183 17.80 15.16 -22.43
CA LEU A 183 17.49 13.76 -22.12
C LEU A 183 16.87 13.02 -23.32
N ALA A 184 16.80 13.65 -24.49
CA ALA A 184 16.27 13.04 -25.70
C ALA A 184 16.96 11.70 -26.01
N CYS A 185 16.20 10.73 -26.50
CA CYS A 185 16.70 9.39 -26.80
C CYS A 185 17.37 8.66 -25.63
N SER A 186 17.02 9.00 -24.41
CA SER A 186 17.65 8.46 -23.20
C SER A 186 16.65 7.72 -22.32
N VAL A 187 17.16 7.04 -21.31
CA VAL A 187 16.37 6.51 -20.19
C VAL A 187 16.85 7.18 -18.89
N PRO A 188 16.05 7.22 -17.82
CA PRO A 188 16.49 7.76 -16.54
C PRO A 188 17.66 6.99 -15.95
N HIS A 189 18.37 7.64 -15.03
CA HIS A 189 19.52 7.06 -14.35
C HIS A 189 19.18 5.79 -13.54
N SER A 190 17.97 5.69 -12.99
CA SER A 190 17.49 4.52 -12.25
C SER A 190 17.36 3.25 -13.11
N CYS A 191 17.29 3.39 -14.44
CA CYS A 191 17.39 2.26 -15.38
C CYS A 191 18.82 1.72 -15.55
N CYS A 192 19.83 2.43 -15.03
CA CYS A 192 21.22 2.02 -15.17
C CYS A 192 21.56 0.89 -14.21
N ARG A 193 22.31 -0.07 -14.72
CA ARG A 193 22.93 -1.06 -13.85
C ARG A 193 24.05 -0.36 -13.10
N VAL A 194 24.13 -0.56 -11.80
CA VAL A 194 25.22 0.00 -10.99
C VAL A 194 26.55 -0.55 -11.54
N GLN A 195 27.28 0.30 -12.25
CA GLN A 195 28.54 -0.03 -12.92
C GLN A 195 29.52 1.13 -12.75
N ASP A 196 29.79 1.54 -11.52
CA ASP A 196 30.93 2.42 -11.25
C ASP A 196 31.88 1.79 -10.25
N ILE A 197 32.93 1.19 -10.81
CA ILE A 197 34.11 0.68 -10.09
C ILE A 197 34.98 1.87 -9.60
N LEU A 198 34.78 3.07 -10.15
CA LEU A 198 35.63 4.25 -9.89
C LEU A 198 35.22 5.04 -8.63
N THR A 199 33.93 5.11 -8.29
CA THR A 199 33.42 5.84 -7.11
C THR A 199 32.23 5.11 -6.50
N PRO A 200 32.42 4.27 -5.46
CA PRO A 200 31.31 3.62 -4.79
C PRO A 200 30.36 4.68 -4.21
N GLY A 201 29.10 4.66 -4.65
CA GLY A 201 28.03 5.52 -4.12
C GLY A 201 27.67 6.76 -4.94
N VAL A 202 28.29 7.02 -6.10
CA VAL A 202 27.87 8.11 -7.00
C VAL A 202 27.18 7.50 -8.24
N PRO A 203 25.87 7.72 -8.43
CA PRO A 203 25.17 7.20 -9.60
C PRO A 203 25.59 7.94 -10.87
N ASN A 204 25.92 7.21 -11.94
CA ASN A 204 26.15 7.80 -13.25
C ASN A 204 24.85 8.24 -13.90
N ILE A 205 24.49 9.50 -13.67
CA ILE A 205 23.28 10.14 -14.21
C ILE A 205 23.24 10.19 -15.75
N LEU A 206 24.38 9.97 -16.44
CA LEU A 206 24.48 10.02 -17.90
C LEU A 206 24.50 8.63 -18.55
N CYS A 207 24.47 7.54 -17.80
CA CYS A 207 24.56 6.19 -18.37
C CYS A 207 23.41 5.91 -19.37
N GLY A 208 22.21 6.42 -19.11
CA GLY A 208 21.07 6.26 -20.00
C GLY A 208 21.12 7.09 -21.30
N ASN A 209 22.13 7.95 -21.48
CA ASN A 209 22.15 8.93 -22.55
C ASN A 209 22.30 8.31 -23.95
N GLY A 210 21.33 8.59 -24.83
CA GLY A 210 21.33 8.13 -26.22
C GLY A 210 21.13 6.62 -26.40
N VAL A 211 20.79 5.89 -25.33
CA VAL A 211 20.64 4.42 -25.34
C VAL A 211 19.48 3.99 -26.25
N LEU A 212 18.41 4.78 -26.33
CA LEU A 212 17.28 4.46 -27.22
C LEU A 212 17.67 4.52 -28.71
N LYS A 213 18.58 5.43 -29.08
CA LYS A 213 19.10 5.56 -30.44
C LYS A 213 20.03 4.42 -30.85
N LYS A 214 20.83 3.92 -29.90
CA LYS A 214 21.76 2.79 -30.10
C LYS A 214 21.07 1.42 -30.10
N GLY A 215 19.76 1.37 -29.84
CA GLY A 215 18.99 0.13 -29.81
C GLY A 215 18.98 -0.60 -28.48
N GLY A 216 19.46 0.02 -27.40
CA GLY A 216 19.61 -0.59 -26.07
C GLY A 216 20.95 -1.30 -25.88
N ASP A 217 21.50 -1.21 -24.66
CA ASP A 217 22.73 -1.91 -24.27
C ASP A 217 22.49 -2.68 -22.96
N ARG A 218 22.44 -4.01 -23.05
CA ARG A 218 22.20 -4.91 -21.90
C ARG A 218 23.32 -4.89 -20.86
N SER A 219 24.52 -4.45 -21.24
CA SER A 219 25.63 -4.32 -20.31
C SER A 219 25.45 -3.12 -19.39
N LEU A 220 24.82 -2.06 -19.90
CA LEU A 220 24.73 -0.74 -19.27
C LEU A 220 23.39 -0.48 -18.56
N ILE A 221 22.27 -0.93 -19.15
CA ILE A 221 20.92 -0.67 -18.62
C ILE A 221 20.14 -1.97 -18.38
N TYR A 222 19.16 -1.90 -17.49
CA TYR A 222 18.12 -2.91 -17.40
C TYR A 222 17.24 -2.86 -18.66
N THR A 223 17.07 -3.99 -19.35
CA THR A 223 16.21 -4.06 -20.56
C THR A 223 14.84 -4.67 -20.28
N THR A 224 14.68 -5.32 -19.14
CA THR A 224 13.45 -5.97 -18.69
C THR A 224 12.47 -4.92 -18.18
N GLY A 225 11.19 -5.03 -18.56
CA GLY A 225 10.14 -4.17 -18.03
C GLY A 225 9.85 -4.41 -16.56
N CYS A 226 9.45 -3.36 -15.84
CA CYS A 226 9.18 -3.45 -14.42
C CYS A 226 7.98 -4.31 -14.06
N ILE A 227 6.99 -4.47 -14.94
CA ILE A 227 5.87 -5.39 -14.69
C ILE A 227 6.34 -6.84 -14.68
N ASP A 228 7.18 -7.21 -15.63
CA ASP A 228 7.69 -8.58 -15.72
C ASP A 228 8.67 -8.87 -14.57
N ALA A 229 9.52 -7.91 -14.22
CA ALA A 229 10.38 -8.00 -13.05
C ALA A 229 9.57 -8.13 -11.76
N ALA A 230 8.54 -7.28 -11.55
CA ALA A 230 7.67 -7.35 -10.39
C ALA A 230 6.92 -8.68 -10.30
N LEU A 231 6.40 -9.21 -11.41
CA LEU A 231 5.75 -10.52 -11.43
C LEU A 231 6.73 -11.64 -11.07
N SER A 232 7.96 -11.60 -11.60
CA SER A 232 8.99 -12.58 -11.26
C SER A 232 9.41 -12.50 -9.78
N LEU A 233 9.43 -11.29 -9.20
CA LEU A 233 9.68 -11.09 -7.78
C LEU A 233 8.51 -11.64 -6.96
N VAL A 234 7.26 -11.35 -7.35
CA VAL A 234 6.07 -11.88 -6.68
C VAL A 234 6.04 -13.40 -6.71
N GLU A 235 6.46 -14.05 -7.79
CA GLU A 235 6.56 -15.51 -7.87
C GLU A 235 7.65 -16.07 -6.95
N THR A 236 8.78 -15.37 -6.83
CA THR A 236 9.91 -15.78 -5.99
C THR A 236 9.61 -15.58 -4.50
N GLU A 237 9.04 -14.42 -4.16
CA GLU A 237 8.70 -14.01 -2.79
C GLU A 237 7.26 -14.37 -2.41
N LEU A 238 6.56 -15.13 -3.26
CA LEU A 238 5.19 -15.56 -3.02
C LEU A 238 4.98 -16.21 -1.64
N PRO A 239 5.90 -17.08 -1.15
CA PRO A 239 5.76 -17.67 0.17
C PRO A 239 5.80 -16.62 1.29
N PHE A 240 6.65 -15.61 1.18
CA PHE A 240 6.78 -14.56 2.17
C PHE A 240 5.54 -13.65 2.18
N ILE A 241 5.16 -13.12 1.01
CA ILE A 241 3.98 -12.26 0.85
C ILE A 241 2.70 -13.01 1.27
N GLY A 242 2.57 -14.25 0.83
CA GLY A 242 1.47 -15.13 1.23
C GLY A 242 1.42 -15.35 2.74
N GLY A 243 2.58 -15.55 3.38
CA GLY A 243 2.71 -15.67 4.83
C GLY A 243 2.23 -14.43 5.58
N VAL A 244 2.61 -13.22 5.13
CA VAL A 244 2.15 -11.96 5.72
C VAL A 244 0.64 -11.81 5.61
N ILE A 245 0.06 -12.06 4.44
CA ILE A 245 -1.39 -11.96 4.20
C ILE A 245 -2.15 -12.97 5.07
N LEU A 246 -1.69 -14.23 5.13
CA LEU A 246 -2.29 -15.26 5.97
C LEU A 246 -2.19 -14.90 7.46
N GLY A 247 -1.06 -14.34 7.89
CA GLY A 247 -0.88 -13.87 9.27
C GLY A 247 -1.86 -12.75 9.64
N ILE A 248 -2.05 -11.77 8.75
CA ILE A 248 -3.03 -10.70 8.94
C ILE A 248 -4.45 -11.29 9.03
N CYS A 249 -4.83 -12.16 8.09
CA CYS A 249 -6.13 -12.83 8.12
C CYS A 249 -6.35 -13.61 9.41
N PHE A 250 -5.33 -14.32 9.90
CA PHE A 250 -5.41 -15.06 11.15
C PHE A 250 -5.61 -14.15 12.36
N ILE A 251 -4.89 -13.03 12.44
CA ILE A 251 -5.05 -12.02 13.49
C ILE A 251 -6.46 -11.41 13.44
N LEU A 252 -6.98 -11.07 12.25
CA LEU A 252 -8.34 -10.56 12.07
C LEU A 252 -9.39 -11.55 12.58
N LEU A 253 -9.24 -12.84 12.26
CA LEU A 253 -10.15 -13.90 12.70
C LEU A 253 -10.12 -14.07 14.23
N ILE A 254 -8.94 -14.05 14.85
CA ILE A 254 -8.81 -14.09 16.31
C ILE A 254 -9.49 -12.88 16.94
N ALA A 255 -9.22 -11.67 16.46
CA ALA A 255 -9.82 -10.46 16.99
C ALA A 255 -11.35 -10.47 16.87
N MET A 256 -11.88 -10.92 15.73
CA MET A 256 -13.31 -11.11 15.49
C MET A 256 -13.91 -12.15 16.45
N PHE A 257 -13.24 -13.28 16.65
CA PHE A 257 -13.69 -14.33 17.57
C PHE A 257 -13.70 -13.88 19.03
N LEU A 258 -12.64 -13.20 19.48
CA LEU A 258 -12.56 -12.63 20.83
C LEU A 258 -13.63 -11.56 21.06
N SER A 259 -13.86 -10.69 20.07
CA SER A 259 -14.94 -9.70 20.12
C SER A 259 -16.31 -10.36 20.24
N TYR A 260 -16.57 -11.41 19.45
CA TYR A 260 -17.82 -12.16 19.50
C TYR A 260 -18.06 -12.83 20.85
N ILE A 261 -17.02 -13.48 21.42
CA ILE A 261 -17.10 -14.08 22.76
C ILE A 261 -17.45 -13.01 23.79
N LEU A 262 -16.74 -11.88 23.77
CA LEU A 262 -16.94 -10.81 24.74
C LEU A 262 -18.36 -10.21 24.61
N GLU A 263 -18.85 -10.02 23.39
CA GLU A 263 -20.21 -9.53 23.13
C GLU A 263 -21.26 -10.45 23.73
N ARG A 264 -21.11 -11.76 23.49
CA ARG A 264 -22.04 -12.76 24.01
C ARG A 264 -22.00 -12.83 25.53
N GLN A 265 -20.82 -12.78 26.15
CA GLN A 265 -20.67 -12.77 27.60
C GLN A 265 -21.36 -11.57 28.24
N VAL A 266 -21.17 -10.37 27.67
CA VAL A 266 -21.83 -9.15 28.15
C VAL A 266 -23.35 -9.23 27.96
N GLN A 267 -23.82 -9.71 26.81
CA GLN A 267 -25.25 -9.84 26.56
C GLN A 267 -25.92 -10.84 27.52
N ASP A 268 -25.29 -11.98 27.77
CA ASP A 268 -25.78 -13.00 28.71
C ASP A 268 -25.82 -12.46 30.14
N GLN A 269 -24.86 -11.62 30.55
CA GLN A 269 -24.90 -10.94 31.84
C GLN A 269 -26.09 -9.98 31.95
N ILE A 270 -26.32 -9.13 30.94
CA ILE A 270 -27.44 -8.17 30.95
C ILE A 270 -28.79 -8.88 31.02
N LEU A 271 -28.97 -9.97 30.26
CA LEU A 271 -30.21 -10.75 30.27
C LEU A 271 -30.52 -11.34 31.64
N ARG A 272 -29.50 -11.79 32.38
CA ARG A 272 -29.68 -12.33 33.73
C ARG A 272 -30.00 -11.27 34.78
N TRP A 273 -29.57 -10.02 34.58
CA TRP A 273 -29.88 -8.92 35.51
C TRP A 273 -31.31 -8.40 35.36
N HIS A 274 -31.98 -8.72 34.26
CA HIS A 274 -33.38 -8.32 33.99
C HIS A 274 -34.40 -9.43 34.30
N VAL A 275 -33.96 -10.54 34.90
CA VAL A 275 -34.81 -11.65 35.39
C VAL A 275 -34.84 -11.59 36.92
#